data_AF-A0A6H9YN96-F1
#
_entry.id   AF-A0A6H9YN96-F1
#
_cell.length_a   1.000
_cell.length_b   1.000
_cell.length_c   1.000
_cell.angle_alpha   90.00
_cell.angle_beta   90.00
_cell.angle_gamma   90.00
#
_symmetry.space_group_name_H-M   'P 1'
#
loop_
_entity.id
_entity.type
_entity.pdbx_description
1 polymer ?
#
loop_
_entity_poly.entity_id
_entity_poly.type
_entity_poly.pdbx_seq_one_letter_code
_entity_poly.pdbx_strand_id
1 'polypeptide(L)'
;MSTTMSVSELAQILFTTPLQASATPSSGQVRAAIETRLAQCGNDCATCLARVAQEAGDHPEAYAARMRWALDAVETAYFRLAVAA
;
A
#
# COMPACT_ATOMS: atom_id res chain seq x y z
N MET A 1 -18.17 -9.26 -7.71
CA MET A 1 -17.91 -7.87 -8.14
C MET A 1 -16.41 -7.75 -8.28
N SER A 2 -15.89 -7.63 -9.50
CA SER A 2 -14.46 -7.38 -9.71
C SER A 2 -14.21 -5.89 -9.48
N THR A 3 -13.98 -5.51 -8.23
CA THR A 3 -13.67 -4.12 -7.89
C THR A 3 -12.22 -3.88 -8.28
N THR A 4 -12.00 -3.08 -9.33
CA THR A 4 -10.68 -2.55 -9.66
C THR A 4 -10.27 -1.59 -8.54
N MET A 5 -9.26 -1.96 -7.75
CA MET A 5 -8.70 -1.09 -6.71
C MET A 5 -7.83 0.02 -7.32
N SER A 6 -7.99 1.23 -6.80
CA SER A 6 -7.16 2.39 -7.12
C SER A 6 -5.77 2.27 -6.48
N VAL A 7 -4.80 3.06 -6.99
CA VAL A 7 -3.47 3.20 -6.39
C VAL A 7 -3.56 3.61 -4.92
N SER A 8 -4.46 4.54 -4.59
CA SER A 8 -4.64 5.01 -3.22
C SER A 8 -5.16 3.91 -2.29
N GLU A 9 -6.08 3.05 -2.72
CA GLU A 9 -6.57 1.92 -1.91
C GLU A 9 -5.46 0.89 -1.67
N LEU A 10 -4.72 0.53 -2.72
CA LEU A 10 -3.58 -0.38 -2.62
C LEU A 10 -2.47 0.18 -1.73
N ALA A 11 -2.21 1.49 -1.80
CA ALA A 11 -1.21 2.16 -0.96
C ALA A 11 -1.62 2.16 0.52
N GLN A 12 -2.91 2.35 0.82
CA GLN A 12 -3.43 2.24 2.18
C GLN A 12 -3.31 0.82 2.74
N ILE A 13 -3.56 -0.20 1.92
CA ILE A 13 -3.34 -1.59 2.33
C ILE A 13 -1.85 -1.80 2.63
N LEU A 14 -0.97 -1.43 1.69
CA LEU A 14 0.49 -1.54 1.83
C LEU A 14 1.01 -0.81 3.07
N PHE A 15 0.48 0.38 3.37
CA PHE A 15 0.82 1.18 4.53
C PHE A 15 0.69 0.38 5.83
N THR A 16 -0.36 -0.45 5.94
CA THR A 16 -0.63 -1.25 7.15
C THR A 16 0.22 -2.53 7.27
N THR A 17 1.04 -2.83 6.26
CA THR A 17 1.97 -3.98 6.27
C THR A 17 3.28 -3.61 6.96
N PRO A 18 4.05 -4.60 7.43
CA PRO A 18 5.41 -4.37 7.96
C PRO A 18 6.45 -4.10 6.86
N LEU A 19 6.11 -4.17 5.56
CA LEU A 19 7.08 -4.01 4.47
C LEU A 19 7.57 -2.55 4.39
N GLN A 20 8.88 -2.30 4.38
CA GLN A 20 9.45 -0.94 4.41
C GLN A 20 10.33 -0.63 3.20
N ALA A 21 10.55 0.66 2.95
CA ALA A 21 11.42 1.16 1.88
C ALA A 21 12.86 0.65 2.01
N SER A 22 13.37 0.59 3.23
CA SER A 22 14.73 0.15 3.57
C SER A 22 15.01 -1.30 3.17
N ALA A 23 13.97 -2.13 3.04
CA ALA A 23 14.11 -3.51 2.58
C ALA A 23 14.27 -3.63 1.05
N THR A 24 14.26 -2.50 0.33
CA THR A 24 14.36 -2.43 -1.14
C THR A 24 13.46 -3.45 -1.85
N PRO A 25 12.13 -3.44 -1.59
CA PRO A 25 11.26 -4.51 -2.05
C PRO A 25 11.08 -4.47 -3.57
N SER A 26 11.06 -5.66 -4.17
CA SER A 26 10.66 -5.83 -5.56
C SER A 26 9.15 -5.61 -5.74
N SER A 27 8.72 -5.29 -6.97
CA SER A 27 7.30 -5.18 -7.32
C SER A 27 6.50 -6.43 -6.92
N GLY A 28 7.09 -7.63 -7.06
CA GLY A 28 6.44 -8.87 -6.63
C GLY A 28 6.18 -8.95 -5.12
N GLN A 29 7.15 -8.49 -4.30
CA GLN A 29 7.00 -8.44 -2.84
C GLN A 29 5.94 -7.41 -2.41
N VAL A 30 5.86 -6.27 -3.11
CA VAL A 30 4.81 -5.28 -2.88
C VAL A 30 3.43 -5.87 -3.15
N ARG A 31 3.23 -6.51 -4.30
CA ARG A 31 1.95 -7.17 -4.65
C ARG A 31 1.57 -8.24 -3.65
N ALA A 32 2.51 -9.13 -3.30
CA ALA A 32 2.28 -10.20 -2.34
C ALA A 32 1.93 -9.67 -0.94
N ALA A 33 2.57 -8.59 -0.47
CA ALA A 33 2.26 -7.98 0.82
C ALA A 33 0.84 -7.39 0.84
N ILE A 34 0.41 -6.76 -0.25
CA ILE A 34 -0.94 -6.22 -0.40
C ILE A 34 -1.98 -7.34 -0.41
N GLU A 35 -1.78 -8.36 -1.25
CA GLU A 35 -2.69 -9.52 -1.34
C GLU A 35 -2.83 -10.24 0.01
N THR A 36 -1.70 -10.49 0.68
CA THR A 36 -1.69 -11.12 2.01
C THR A 36 -2.46 -10.29 3.02
N ARG A 37 -2.26 -8.96 3.02
CA ARG A 37 -2.94 -8.07 3.97
C ARG A 37 -4.42 -7.96 3.68
N LEU A 38 -4.80 -7.89 2.40
CA LEU A 38 -6.18 -7.84 1.97
C LEU A 38 -6.93 -9.12 2.38
N ALA A 39 -6.31 -10.28 2.20
CA ALA A 39 -6.87 -11.56 2.66
C ALA A 39 -7.07 -11.60 4.19
N GLN A 40 -6.13 -11.06 4.97
CA GLN A 40 -6.26 -10.94 6.44
C GLN A 40 -7.40 -10.00 6.86
N CYS A 41 -7.74 -9.02 6.03
CA CYS A 41 -8.84 -8.09 6.26
C CYS A 41 -10.16 -8.55 5.62
N GLY A 42 -10.29 -9.83 5.26
CA GLY A 42 -11.53 -10.37 4.68
C GLY A 42 -11.85 -9.85 3.28
N ASN A 43 -10.82 -9.44 2.54
CA ASN A 43 -10.92 -8.73 1.26
C ASN A 43 -11.62 -7.37 1.32
N ASP A 44 -11.61 -6.74 2.50
CA ASP A 44 -12.15 -5.40 2.73
C ASP A 44 -11.03 -4.42 3.17
N CYS A 45 -10.88 -3.34 2.41
CA CYS A 45 -9.90 -2.29 2.70
C CYS A 45 -10.34 -1.31 3.81
N ALA A 46 -11.64 -1.28 4.19
CA ALA A 46 -12.16 -0.41 5.24
C ALA A 46 -11.47 -0.61 6.59
N THR A 47 -11.06 -1.85 6.88
CA THR A 47 -10.31 -2.17 8.10
C THR A 47 -8.92 -1.52 8.11
N CYS A 48 -8.30 -1.34 6.94
CA CYS A 48 -7.01 -0.64 6.83
C CYS A 48 -7.17 0.87 6.98
N LEU A 49 -8.27 1.43 6.47
CA LEU A 49 -8.60 2.86 6.51
C LEU A 49 -8.59 3.44 7.93
N ALA A 50 -9.19 2.74 8.90
CA ALA A 50 -9.23 3.21 10.29
C ALA A 50 -7.83 3.38 10.89
N ARG A 51 -6.92 2.43 10.63
CA ARG A 51 -5.53 2.50 11.10
C ARG A 51 -4.76 3.62 10.40
N VAL A 52 -4.95 3.78 9.10
CA VAL A 52 -4.34 4.86 8.31
C VAL A 52 -4.77 6.23 8.86
N ALA A 53 -6.06 6.40 9.16
CA ALA A 53 -6.58 7.64 9.73
C ALA A 53 -6.02 7.92 11.13
N GLN A 54 -5.90 6.89 11.98
CA GLN A 54 -5.32 7.04 13.31
C GLN A 54 -3.85 7.53 13.23
N GLU A 55 -3.03 6.88 12.40
CA GLU A 55 -1.62 7.27 12.23
C GLU A 55 -1.48 8.69 11.65
N ALA A 56 -2.38 9.10 10.76
CA ALA A 56 -2.40 10.46 10.23
C ALA A 56 -2.68 11.52 11.31
N GLY A 57 -3.46 11.18 12.34
CA GLY A 57 -3.74 12.05 13.48
C GLY A 57 -2.63 12.06 14.53
N ASP A 58 -2.15 10.87 14.91
CA ASP A 58 -1.18 10.71 16.02
C ASP A 58 0.25 11.08 15.60
N HIS A 59 0.61 10.78 14.35
CA HIS A 59 1.98 10.87 13.85
C HIS A 59 2.02 11.42 12.40
N PRO A 60 1.60 12.67 12.16
CA PRO A 60 1.39 13.20 10.81
C PRO A 60 2.66 13.17 9.93
N GLU A 61 3.85 13.42 10.48
CA GLU A 61 5.10 13.39 9.71
C GLU A 61 5.50 11.97 9.32
N ALA A 62 5.38 11.02 10.25
CA ALA A 62 5.67 9.61 9.99
C ALA A 62 4.67 9.03 8.98
N TYR A 63 3.39 9.36 9.16
CA TYR A 63 2.33 9.06 8.22
C TYR A 63 2.64 9.58 6.81
N ALA A 64 2.98 10.86 6.67
CA ALA A 64 3.22 11.47 5.36
C ALA A 64 4.40 10.82 4.63
N ALA A 65 5.51 10.58 5.33
CA ALA A 65 6.67 9.91 4.75
C ALA A 65 6.33 8.48 4.30
N ARG A 66 5.61 7.73 5.14
CA ARG A 66 5.21 6.35 4.89
C ARG A 66 4.20 6.22 3.76
N MET A 67 3.19 7.08 3.72
CA MET A 67 2.15 7.07 2.69
C MET A 67 2.72 7.45 1.33
N ARG A 68 3.62 8.44 1.27
CA ARG A 68 4.30 8.80 0.02
C ARG A 68 5.12 7.65 -0.54
N TRP A 69 5.84 6.91 0.32
CA TRP A 69 6.53 5.70 -0.12
C TRP A 69 5.54 4.63 -0.62
N ALA A 70 4.42 4.41 0.08
CA ALA A 70 3.46 3.40 -0.30
C ALA A 70 2.83 3.68 -1.68
N LEU A 71 2.51 4.94 -1.97
CA LEU A 71 2.00 5.38 -3.27
C LEU A 71 3.01 5.10 -4.39
N ASP A 72 4.28 5.49 -4.22
CA ASP A 72 5.33 5.29 -5.22
C ASP A 72 5.63 3.79 -5.46
N ALA A 73 5.63 2.99 -4.39
CA ALA A 73 5.83 1.56 -4.46
C ALA A 73 4.68 0.85 -5.21
N VAL A 74 3.43 1.25 -4.97
CA VAL A 74 2.26 0.73 -5.69
C VAL A 74 2.28 1.15 -7.15
N GLU A 75 2.58 2.42 -7.43
CA GLU A 75 2.69 2.89 -8.81
C GLU A 75 3.76 2.11 -9.57
N THR A 76 4.92 1.89 -8.95
CA THR A 76 6.01 1.08 -9.53
C THR A 76 5.60 -0.38 -9.71
N ALA A 77 4.86 -0.95 -8.75
CA ALA A 77 4.43 -2.33 -8.82
C ALA A 77 3.30 -2.58 -9.82
N TYR A 78 2.46 -1.61 -10.15
CA TYR A 78 1.29 -1.86 -11.01
C TYR A 78 1.29 -1.07 -12.33
N PHE A 79 2.05 0.02 -12.44
CA PHE A 79 1.95 0.94 -13.59
C PHE A 79 3.29 1.31 -14.21
N ARG A 80 4.38 1.44 -13.43
CA ARG A 80 5.65 2.02 -13.92
C ARG A 80 6.56 1.05 -14.70
N LEU A 81 6.12 -0.20 -14.95
CA LEU A 81 6.83 -1.17 -15.80
C LEU A 81 6.33 -1.19 -17.26
N ALA A 82 5.34 -0.36 -17.63
CA ALA A 82 4.80 -0.31 -19.00
C ALA A 82 5.52 0.68 -19.94
N VAL A 83 6.40 1.57 -19.43
CA VAL A 83 7.10 2.61 -20.22
C VAL A 83 8.61 2.37 -20.21
N ALA A 84 9.02 1.14 -20.52
CA ALA A 84 10.42 0.77 -20.76
C ALA A 84 10.50 -0.23 -21.93
N ALA A 85 9.88 0.12 -23.06
CA ALA A 85 9.97 -0.59 -24.33
C ALA A 85 10.42 0.39 -25.43
#